data_AF-A0A1W0WQA3-F1
#
_entry.id   AF-A0A1W0WQA3-F1
#
_cell.length_a   1.000
_cell.length_b   1.000
_cell.length_c   1.000
_cell.angle_alpha   90.00
_cell.angle_beta   90.00
_cell.angle_gamma   90.00
#
_symmetry.space_group_name_H-M   'P 1'
#
loop_
_entity.id
_entity.type
_entity.pdbx_description
1 polymer ?
#
loop_
_entity_poly.entity_id
_entity_poly.type
_entity_poly.pdbx_seq_one_letter_code
_entity_poly.pdbx_strand_id
1 'polypeptide(L)'
;MIHEDQYGGLYKLIGGNAFDNSYFGWDRTEGTFAGDDSWRVYTPAEINCNFPEGIEVSKCEPNKADCLFDLLNDPCELNNIADSYPAMLKLLQDKIKAYNATSVPALIKPQDPAGLEGEWGGWWVPWLDPEPLDKVPLTYTPFQDSTDF
;
A
#
# COMPACT_ATOMS: atom_id res chain seq x y z
N MET A 1 3.83 7.29 8.01
CA MET A 1 3.31 7.28 9.41
C MET A 1 2.19 8.30 9.53
N ILE A 2 1.09 7.98 10.22
CA ILE A 2 0.02 8.93 10.55
C ILE A 2 0.07 9.27 12.05
N HIS A 3 -0.20 10.52 12.42
CA HIS A 3 -0.22 11.00 13.79
C HIS A 3 -1.29 12.08 13.98
N GLU A 4 -2.20 11.87 14.93
CA GLU A 4 -3.08 12.90 15.46
C GLU A 4 -2.43 13.61 16.66
N ASP A 5 -2.38 14.93 16.66
CA ASP A 5 -1.84 15.72 17.76
C ASP A 5 -2.89 15.98 18.86
N GLN A 6 -2.47 16.62 19.96
CA GLN A 6 -3.36 16.92 21.09
C GLN A 6 -4.46 17.96 20.79
N TYR A 7 -4.39 18.65 19.67
CA TYR A 7 -5.35 19.65 19.21
C TYR A 7 -6.29 19.10 18.13
N GLY A 8 -6.16 17.81 17.79
CA GLY A 8 -6.94 17.14 16.75
C GLY A 8 -6.38 17.30 15.34
N GLY A 9 -5.18 17.88 15.17
CA GLY A 9 -4.51 17.96 13.87
C GLY A 9 -4.03 16.58 13.41
N LEU A 10 -4.31 16.20 12.17
CA LEU A 10 -3.97 14.87 11.64
C LEU A 10 -2.87 14.99 10.58
N TYR A 11 -1.70 14.41 10.85
CA TYR A 11 -0.52 14.55 10.01
C TYR A 11 -0.03 13.21 9.47
N LYS A 12 0.44 13.20 8.22
CA LYS A 12 1.09 12.04 7.60
C LYS A 12 2.50 12.38 7.16
N LEU A 13 3.46 11.56 7.56
CA LEU A 13 4.82 11.56 7.03
C LEU A 13 4.97 10.44 5.99
N ILE A 14 5.52 10.79 4.82
CA ILE A 14 5.92 9.85 3.76
C ILE A 14 7.41 10.05 3.48
N GLY A 15 8.21 8.99 3.56
CA GLY A 15 9.65 9.12 3.40
C GLY A 15 10.39 7.84 3.78
N GLY A 16 11.70 7.89 3.64
CA GLY A 16 12.60 6.74 3.77
C GLY A 16 12.86 6.01 2.45
N ASN A 17 13.63 4.94 2.53
CA ASN A 17 14.02 4.13 1.38
C ASN A 17 12.87 3.18 0.99
N ALA A 18 11.94 3.65 0.17
CA ALA A 18 10.98 2.80 -0.52
C ALA A 18 11.61 2.29 -1.83
N PHE A 19 11.55 0.97 -2.06
CA PHE A 19 11.97 0.30 -3.31
C PHE A 19 13.39 0.66 -3.79
N ASP A 20 14.42 0.53 -2.95
CA ASP A 20 15.82 0.86 -3.31
C ASP A 20 15.99 2.31 -3.83
N ASN A 21 15.31 3.25 -3.18
CA ASN A 21 15.21 4.66 -3.58
C ASN A 21 14.65 4.84 -4.99
N SER A 22 13.77 3.94 -5.42
CA SER A 22 13.09 3.98 -6.70
C SER A 22 11.63 4.37 -6.51
N TYR A 23 11.35 5.66 -6.62
CA TYR A 23 10.00 6.22 -6.57
C TYR A 23 9.62 6.60 -7.98
N PHE A 24 8.70 5.84 -8.57
CA PHE A 24 8.24 6.04 -9.94
C PHE A 24 7.09 7.05 -10.05
N GLY A 25 6.72 7.69 -8.93
CA GLY A 25 5.55 8.55 -8.82
C GLY A 25 4.37 7.83 -8.17
N TRP A 26 3.25 8.53 -8.09
CA TRP A 26 1.98 7.95 -7.66
C TRP A 26 1.40 7.11 -8.78
N ASP A 27 1.18 5.81 -8.51
CA ASP A 27 0.44 4.95 -9.44
C ASP A 27 -1.01 5.42 -9.54
N ARG A 28 -1.53 5.43 -10.76
CA ARG A 28 -2.96 5.65 -10.97
C ARG A 28 -3.74 4.43 -10.47
N THR A 29 -4.96 4.67 -10.02
CA THR A 29 -5.89 3.55 -9.77
C THR A 29 -6.09 2.78 -11.07
N GLU A 30 -5.93 1.46 -11.05
CA GLU A 30 -6.13 0.63 -12.25
C GLU A 30 -7.52 0.89 -12.86
N GLY A 31 -7.58 1.02 -14.18
CA GLY A 31 -8.81 1.36 -14.90
C GLY A 31 -9.12 2.86 -14.97
N THR A 32 -8.24 3.75 -14.50
CA THR A 32 -8.41 5.20 -14.62
C THR A 32 -7.51 5.83 -15.69
N PHE A 33 -8.05 6.77 -16.47
CA PHE A 33 -7.36 7.53 -17.52
C PHE A 33 -7.42 9.04 -17.26
N ALA A 34 -6.35 9.78 -17.60
CA ALA A 34 -6.37 11.23 -17.47
C ALA A 34 -7.35 11.85 -18.48
N GLY A 35 -8.34 12.60 -17.98
CA GLY A 35 -9.34 13.29 -18.80
C GLY A 35 -10.59 12.47 -19.14
N ASP A 36 -10.73 11.27 -18.58
CA ASP A 36 -11.97 10.47 -18.65
C ASP A 36 -12.61 10.43 -17.27
N ASP A 37 -13.73 11.12 -17.06
CA ASP A 37 -14.45 11.10 -15.77
C ASP A 37 -15.63 10.10 -15.77
N SER A 38 -15.72 9.20 -16.77
CA SER A 38 -16.89 8.31 -16.94
C SER A 38 -17.11 7.32 -15.80
N TRP A 39 -16.07 7.08 -14.98
CA TRP A 39 -16.09 6.20 -13.80
C TRP A 39 -16.30 6.96 -12.48
N ARG A 40 -16.51 8.29 -12.50
CA ARG A 40 -16.89 9.05 -11.31
C ARG A 40 -18.38 8.84 -10.98
N VAL A 41 -18.69 7.70 -10.36
CA VAL A 41 -19.94 7.58 -9.58
C VAL A 41 -19.65 8.18 -8.21
N TYR A 42 -20.00 9.45 -8.03
CA TYR A 42 -19.88 10.12 -6.73
C TYR A 42 -20.77 9.42 -5.71
N THR A 43 -20.15 8.72 -4.76
CA THR A 43 -20.81 8.12 -3.61
C THR A 43 -20.57 8.99 -2.37
N PRO A 44 -21.27 8.78 -1.24
CA PRO A 44 -21.02 9.51 0.02
C PRO A 44 -19.59 9.38 0.58
N ALA A 45 -18.71 8.59 -0.05
CA ALA A 45 -17.29 8.48 0.26
C ALA A 45 -16.41 9.40 -0.63
N GLU A 46 -16.98 10.45 -1.21
CA GLU A 46 -16.22 11.43 -1.98
C GLU A 46 -15.33 12.28 -1.07
N ILE A 47 -14.04 12.35 -1.41
CA ILE A 47 -13.07 13.23 -0.77
C ILE A 47 -12.96 14.49 -1.61
N ASN A 48 -13.23 15.64 -0.99
CA ASN A 48 -13.00 16.93 -1.63
C ASN A 48 -11.52 17.33 -1.43
N CYS A 49 -10.77 17.38 -2.53
CA CYS A 49 -9.40 17.90 -2.50
C CYS A 49 -9.45 19.44 -2.43
N ASN A 50 -8.81 20.04 -1.42
CA ASN A 50 -8.71 21.49 -1.30
C ASN A 50 -7.71 22.13 -2.29
N PHE A 51 -7.13 21.33 -3.18
CA PHE A 51 -6.17 21.71 -4.23
C PHE A 51 -6.57 21.08 -5.57
N PRO A 52 -6.04 21.57 -6.71
CA PRO A 52 -6.32 20.99 -8.03
C PRO A 52 -6.00 19.50 -8.08
N GLU A 53 -7.01 18.67 -8.35
CA GLU A 53 -6.88 17.21 -8.36
C GLU A 53 -5.77 16.75 -9.30
N GLY A 54 -4.96 15.79 -8.83
CA GLY A 54 -3.88 15.19 -9.61
C GLY A 54 -2.68 16.09 -9.87
N ILE A 55 -2.62 17.28 -9.25
CA ILE A 55 -1.50 18.21 -9.37
C ILE A 55 -0.93 18.50 -7.98
N GLU A 56 0.32 18.11 -7.76
CA GLU A 56 1.05 18.49 -6.54
C GLU A 56 1.32 19.99 -6.55
N VAL A 57 0.82 20.70 -5.52
CA VAL A 57 1.09 22.12 -5.28
C VAL A 57 2.51 22.31 -4.75
N SER A 58 2.93 21.40 -3.86
CA SER A 58 4.29 21.31 -3.35
C SER A 58 4.75 19.87 -3.50
N LYS A 59 5.78 19.68 -4.33
CA LYS A 59 6.22 18.37 -4.79
C LYS A 59 6.70 17.51 -3.62
N CYS A 60 6.30 16.24 -3.62
CA CYS A 60 6.86 15.24 -2.71
C CYS A 60 7.81 14.29 -3.46
N GLU A 61 9.07 14.31 -3.06
CA GLU A 61 10.09 13.37 -3.57
C GLU A 61 10.66 12.57 -2.38
N PRO A 62 9.97 11.50 -1.94
CA PRO A 62 10.26 10.84 -0.66
C PRO A 62 11.65 10.20 -0.59
N ASN A 63 12.26 9.92 -1.75
CA ASN A 63 13.64 9.41 -1.83
C ASN A 63 14.70 10.50 -1.63
N LYS A 64 14.33 11.77 -1.75
CA LYS A 64 15.25 12.90 -1.51
C LYS A 64 15.10 13.45 -0.10
N ALA A 65 13.85 13.60 0.37
CA ALA A 65 13.54 14.06 1.71
C ALA A 65 12.15 13.58 2.12
N ASP A 66 11.96 13.39 3.43
CA ASP A 66 10.64 13.06 3.98
C ASP A 66 9.65 14.22 3.72
N CYS A 67 8.45 13.85 3.29
CA CYS A 67 7.32 14.75 3.10
C CYS A 67 6.39 14.70 4.31
N LEU A 68 5.70 15.82 4.55
CA LEU A 68 4.68 15.94 5.60
C LEU A 68 3.40 16.51 4.99
N PHE A 69 2.25 15.94 5.36
CA PHE A 69 0.93 16.39 4.93
C PHE A 69 0.01 16.59 6.13
N ASP A 70 -0.89 17.57 6.04
CA ASP A 70 -1.99 17.79 6.99
C ASP A 70 -3.26 17.18 6.39
N LEU A 71 -3.66 16.00 6.86
CA LEU A 71 -4.77 15.25 6.29
C LEU A 71 -6.15 15.89 6.52
N LEU A 72 -6.29 16.83 7.45
CA LEU A 72 -7.55 17.55 7.64
C LEU A 72 -7.73 18.65 6.59
N ASN A 73 -6.64 19.34 6.25
CA ASN A 73 -6.66 20.43 5.28
C ASN A 73 -6.25 20.00 3.86
N ASP A 74 -5.58 18.85 3.73
CA ASP A 74 -5.08 18.26 2.49
C ASP A 74 -5.27 16.73 2.49
N PRO A 75 -6.52 16.25 2.39
CA PRO A 75 -6.80 14.81 2.38
C PRO A 75 -6.25 14.10 1.14
N CYS A 76 -5.85 14.84 0.11
CA CYS A 76 -5.34 14.32 -1.16
C CYS A 76 -3.81 14.37 -1.26
N GLU A 77 -3.11 14.82 -0.21
CA GLU A 77 -1.66 14.79 -0.09
C GLU A 77 -0.94 15.53 -1.24
N LEU A 78 -1.51 16.66 -1.66
CA LEU A 78 -1.04 17.47 -2.80
C LEU A 78 -0.06 18.57 -2.38
N ASN A 79 0.04 18.88 -1.09
CA ASN A 79 0.86 19.98 -0.58
C ASN A 79 1.81 19.50 0.53
N ASN A 80 3.06 19.21 0.15
CA ASN A 80 4.12 18.92 1.10
C ASN A 80 4.46 20.15 1.97
N ILE A 81 4.20 20.05 3.28
CA ILE A 81 4.42 21.10 4.30
C ILE A 81 5.64 20.86 5.20
N ALA A 82 6.51 19.90 4.85
CA ALA A 82 7.67 19.51 5.67
C ALA A 82 8.56 20.69 6.10
N ASP A 83 8.88 21.60 5.16
CA ASP A 83 9.73 22.77 5.43
C ASP A 83 9.07 23.79 6.35
N SER A 84 7.74 23.87 6.34
CA SER A 84 6.98 24.82 7.17
C SER A 84 6.72 24.30 8.58
N TYR A 85 6.75 22.97 8.79
CA TYR A 85 6.46 22.32 10.07
C TYR A 85 7.58 21.35 10.51
N PRO A 86 8.83 21.83 10.66
CA PRO A 86 9.98 20.96 10.95
C PRO A 86 9.88 20.25 12.31
N ALA A 87 9.20 20.85 13.29
CA ALA A 87 8.99 20.22 14.60
C ALA A 87 8.06 19.00 14.51
N MET A 88 6.98 19.09 13.73
CA MET A 88 6.05 17.98 13.50
C MET A 88 6.73 16.88 12.67
N LEU A 89 7.46 17.27 11.62
CA LEU A 89 8.26 16.33 10.82
C LEU A 89 9.22 15.54 11.73
N LYS A 90 9.98 16.23 12.57
CA LYS A 90 10.93 15.62 13.50
C LYS A 90 10.26 14.66 14.48
N LEU A 91 9.10 15.05 15.02
CA LEU A 91 8.32 14.19 15.91
C LEU A 91 7.93 12.88 15.23
N LEU A 92 7.42 12.93 13.99
CA LEU A 92 7.02 11.72 13.25
C LEU A 92 8.25 10.86 12.89
N GLN A 93 9.38 11.48 12.52
CA GLN A 93 10.64 10.77 12.27
C GLN A 93 11.12 10.01 13.51
N ASP A 94 11.10 10.65 14.68
CA ASP A 94 11.53 10.03 15.93
C ASP A 94 10.59 8.87 16.33
N LYS A 95 9.28 8.99 16.04
CA LYS A 95 8.33 7.89 16.25
C LYS A 95 8.58 6.71 15.30
N ILE A 96 8.87 6.96 14.02
CA ILE A 96 9.28 5.91 13.07
C ILE A 96 10.54 5.20 13.57
N LYS A 97 11.54 5.96 14.05
CA LYS A 97 12.76 5.39 14.62
C LYS A 97 12.47 4.52 15.85
N ALA A 98 11.58 4.95 16.73
CA ALA A 98 11.17 4.17 17.90
C ALA A 98 10.47 2.86 17.50
N TYR A 99 9.57 2.88 16.51
CA TYR A 99 8.96 1.66 15.99
C TYR A 99 10.03 0.73 15.40
N ASN A 100 10.91 1.26 14.55
CA ASN A 100 11.97 0.48 13.90
C ASN A 100 12.92 -0.17 14.90
N ALA A 101 13.19 0.46 16.04
CA ALA A 101 14.02 -0.12 17.11
C ALA A 101 13.42 -1.40 17.74
N THR A 102 12.11 -1.61 17.59
CA THR A 102 11.38 -2.77 18.11
C THR A 102 10.81 -3.67 17.01
N SER A 103 11.00 -3.30 15.74
CA SER A 103 10.48 -4.04 14.60
C SER A 103 11.18 -5.38 14.45
N VAL A 104 10.40 -6.42 14.18
CA VAL A 104 10.93 -7.71 13.75
C VAL A 104 11.24 -7.61 12.25
N PRO A 105 12.37 -8.16 11.77
CA PRO A 105 12.70 -8.19 10.34
C PRO A 105 11.58 -8.83 9.51
N ALA A 106 11.38 -8.34 8.29
CA ALA A 106 10.43 -8.94 7.35
C ALA A 106 10.80 -10.41 7.09
N LEU A 107 9.80 -11.29 7.07
CA LEU A 107 9.97 -12.73 6.80
C LEU A 107 10.13 -13.06 5.31
N ILE A 108 10.37 -12.06 4.46
CA ILE A 108 10.59 -12.29 3.03
C ILE A 108 11.82 -13.18 2.87
N LYS A 109 11.56 -14.38 2.38
CA LYS A 109 12.58 -15.33 1.95
C LYS A 109 12.57 -15.37 0.43
N PRO A 110 13.70 -15.68 -0.21
CA PRO A 110 13.69 -16.07 -1.60
C PRO A 110 12.65 -17.17 -1.84
N GLN A 111 11.99 -17.14 -2.99
CA GLN A 111 11.09 -18.20 -3.40
C GLN A 111 11.86 -19.54 -3.36
N ASP A 112 11.30 -20.52 -2.67
CA ASP A 112 11.84 -21.88 -2.65
C ASP A 112 11.56 -22.52 -4.01
N PRO A 113 12.59 -22.85 -4.83
CA PRO A 113 12.37 -23.45 -6.14
C PRO A 113 11.62 -24.78 -6.05
N ALA A 114 11.74 -25.52 -4.96
CA ALA A 114 11.02 -26.77 -4.75
C ALA A 114 9.51 -26.57 -4.55
N GLY A 115 9.07 -25.34 -4.25
CA GLY A 115 7.65 -24.99 -4.15
C GLY A 115 7.01 -24.57 -5.47
N LEU A 116 7.79 -24.49 -6.56
CA LEU A 116 7.26 -24.14 -7.88
C LEU A 116 6.35 -25.25 -8.41
N GLU A 117 5.25 -24.85 -9.03
CA GLU A 117 4.25 -25.75 -9.60
C GLU A 117 4.83 -26.68 -10.67
N GLY A 118 5.90 -26.27 -11.35
CA GLY A 118 6.63 -27.08 -12.33
C GLY A 118 7.23 -28.36 -11.74
N GLU A 119 7.56 -28.35 -10.45
CA GLU A 119 8.08 -29.53 -9.74
C GLU A 119 6.97 -30.52 -9.36
N TRP A 120 5.70 -30.11 -9.46
CA TRP A 120 4.53 -30.86 -8.98
C TRP A 120 3.45 -31.02 -10.06
N GLY A 121 3.86 -31.14 -11.32
CA GLY A 121 2.94 -31.42 -12.43
C GLY A 121 1.95 -30.27 -12.73
N GLY A 122 2.34 -29.04 -12.43
CA GLY A 122 1.53 -27.83 -12.65
C GLY A 122 0.64 -27.43 -11.47
N TRP A 123 0.77 -28.10 -10.32
CA TRP A 123 -0.04 -27.83 -9.13
C TRP A 123 0.77 -27.14 -8.04
N TRP A 124 0.13 -26.20 -7.35
CA TRP A 124 0.65 -25.68 -6.09
C TRP A 124 0.32 -26.67 -4.98
N VAL A 125 1.35 -27.12 -4.27
CA VAL A 125 1.22 -28.14 -3.22
C VAL A 125 1.93 -27.68 -1.95
N PRO A 126 1.60 -28.22 -0.77
CA PRO A 126 2.39 -27.98 0.44
C PRO A 126 3.72 -28.75 0.37
N TRP A 127 4.66 -28.28 -0.44
CA TRP A 127 5.87 -29.03 -0.86
C TRP A 127 6.83 -29.46 0.25
N LEU A 128 6.68 -28.94 1.47
CA LEU A 128 7.44 -29.34 2.66
C LEU A 128 6.78 -30.48 3.45
N ASP A 129 5.53 -30.83 3.13
CA ASP A 129 4.85 -31.96 3.75
C ASP A 129 5.44 -33.28 3.25
N PRO A 130 5.47 -34.34 4.08
CA PRO A 130 5.96 -35.66 3.65
C PRO A 130 5.17 -36.24 2.47
N GLU A 131 3.92 -35.81 2.30
CA GLU A 131 2.97 -36.29 1.29
C GLU A 131 2.25 -35.09 0.65
N PRO A 132 2.95 -34.31 -0.21
CA PRO A 132 2.43 -33.04 -0.71
C PRO A 132 1.37 -33.21 -1.81
N LEU A 133 1.30 -34.40 -2.43
CA LEU A 133 0.27 -34.76 -3.38
C LEU A 133 -0.68 -35.78 -2.75
N ASP A 134 -1.98 -35.60 -3.00
CA ASP A 134 -2.98 -36.57 -2.61
C ASP A 134 -2.69 -37.93 -3.26
N LYS A 135 -2.45 -38.94 -2.42
CA LYS A 135 -2.24 -40.33 -2.87
C LYS A 135 -3.52 -40.99 -3.36
N VAL A 136 -4.66 -40.40 -3.01
CA VAL A 136 -5.99 -40.87 -3.40
C VAL A 136 -6.58 -39.81 -4.33
N PRO A 137 -7.10 -40.19 -5.52
CA PRO A 137 -7.82 -39.25 -6.36
C PRO A 137 -8.91 -38.58 -5.52
N LEU A 138 -8.89 -37.24 -5.44
CA LEU A 138 -9.99 -36.53 -4.82
C LEU A 138 -11.27 -36.86 -5.61
N THR A 139 -12.16 -37.62 -4.99
CA THR A 139 -13.50 -37.83 -5.52
C THR A 139 -14.33 -36.60 -5.19
N TYR A 140 -14.07 -35.49 -5.87
CA TYR A 140 -15.00 -34.38 -5.86
C TYR A 140 -16.14 -34.68 -6.83
N THR A 141 -17.36 -34.75 -6.31
CA THR A 141 -18.52 -34.39 -7.13
C THR A 141 -18.37 -32.91 -7.45
N PRO A 142 -18.33 -32.50 -8.74
CA PRO A 142 -18.38 -31.09 -9.10
C PRO A 142 -19.52 -30.41 -8.35
N PHE A 143 -19.36 -29.13 -8.00
CA PHE A 143 -20.48 -28.31 -7.56
C PHE A 143 -21.61 -28.52 -8.57
N GLN A 144 -22.72 -29.12 -8.13
CA GLN A 144 -23.90 -29.15 -8.97
C GLN A 144 -24.35 -27.71 -9.06
N ASP A 145 -24.31 -27.13 -10.27
CA ASP A 145 -24.98 -25.86 -10.52
C ASP A 145 -26.38 -25.97 -9.92
N SER A 146 -26.71 -25.07 -8.98
CA SER A 146 -28.07 -25.03 -8.46
C SER A 146 -28.97 -24.70 -9.63
N THR A 147 -29.77 -25.66 -10.08
CA THR A 147 -30.84 -25.42 -11.07
C THR A 147 -32.00 -24.62 -10.48
N ASP A 148 -31.86 -24.14 -9.24
CA ASP A 148 -32.81 -23.26 -8.57
C ASP A 148 -32.48 -21.78 -8.89
N PHE A 149 -32.85 -21.38 -10.10
CA PHE A 149 -33.14 -19.99 -10.47
C PHE A 149 -34.56 -19.90 -11.02
#